data_AF-A0A2W1BWJ5-F1
#
_entry.id   AF-A0A2W1BWJ5-F1
#
_cell.length_a   1.000
_cell.length_b   1.000
_cell.length_c   1.000
_cell.angle_alpha   90.00
_cell.angle_beta   90.00
_cell.angle_gamma   90.00
#
_symmetry.space_group_name_H-M   'P 1'
#
loop_
_entity.id
_entity.type
_entity.pdbx_description
1 polymer ?
#
loop_
_entity_poly.entity_id
_entity_poly.type
_entity_poly.pdbx_seq_one_letter_code
_entity_poly.pdbx_strand_id
1 'polypeptide(L)'
;MSHTKAAIAAFAALDELVNAAPDSARIKMLWLLVPIVISYLREGAELQRAPPHVRALHEFALHWLTKVGPKHPQEFKTMMQQSSELRNKLENALKANQASARSGRSAQSQRPLFDAKPAKPTIQLKTDFSDFR
;
A
#
# COMPACT_ATOMS: atom_id res chain seq x y z
N MET A 1 17.49 3.78 8.69
CA MET A 1 16.65 2.56 8.85
C MET A 1 15.90 2.55 10.18
N SER A 2 16.54 2.80 11.33
CA SER A 2 15.87 2.80 12.65
C SER A 2 14.68 3.77 12.75
N HIS A 3 14.88 5.04 12.37
CA HIS A 3 13.84 6.08 12.44
C HIS A 3 12.60 5.77 11.58
N THR A 4 12.76 5.12 10.44
CA THR A 4 11.64 4.72 9.56
C THR A 4 10.79 3.64 10.19
N LYS A 5 11.45 2.63 10.79
CA LYS A 5 10.76 1.56 11.51
C LYS A 5 10.00 2.13 12.72
N ALA A 6 10.61 3.05 13.46
CA ALA A 6 9.98 3.73 14.57
C ALA A 6 8.76 4.55 14.13
N ALA A 7 8.86 5.31 13.04
CA ALA A 7 7.74 6.07 12.49
C ALA A 7 6.58 5.16 12.05
N ILE A 8 6.88 4.07 11.33
CA ILE A 8 5.86 3.11 10.90
C ILE A 8 5.20 2.43 12.11
N ALA A 9 5.98 2.03 13.12
CA ALA A 9 5.45 1.42 14.34
C ALA A 9 4.57 2.39 15.14
N ALA A 10 4.98 3.65 15.27
CA ALA A 10 4.18 4.68 15.92
C ALA A 10 2.85 4.89 15.21
N PHE A 11 2.85 4.94 13.88
CA PHE A 11 1.60 5.05 13.12
C PHE A 11 0.73 3.80 13.14
N ALA A 12 1.31 2.60 13.16
CA ALA A 12 0.54 1.36 13.34
C ALA A 12 -0.17 1.35 14.69
N ALA A 13 0.52 1.74 15.77
CA ALA A 13 -0.08 1.91 17.08
C ALA A 13 -1.17 2.99 17.10
N LEU A 14 -1.01 4.08 16.34
CA LEU A 14 -2.07 5.08 16.16
C LEU A 14 -3.28 4.52 15.41
N ASP A 15 -3.10 3.70 14.37
CA ASP A 15 -4.21 3.03 13.67
C ASP A 15 -4.98 2.11 14.63
N GLU A 16 -4.27 1.31 15.43
CA GLU A 16 -4.86 0.46 16.46
C GLU A 16 -5.63 1.28 17.51
N LEU A 17 -5.05 2.39 17.98
CA LEU A 17 -5.69 3.28 18.94
C LEU A 17 -6.97 3.91 18.38
N VAL A 18 -6.96 4.36 17.12
CA VAL A 18 -8.16 4.88 16.44
C VAL A 18 -9.25 3.81 16.37
N ASN A 19 -8.89 2.57 16.06
CA ASN A 19 -9.85 1.45 16.01
C ASN A 19 -10.39 1.07 17.40
N ALA A 20 -9.58 1.19 18.46
CA ALA A 20 -9.98 0.92 19.83
C ALA A 20 -10.78 2.06 20.48
N ALA A 21 -10.64 3.29 19.98
CA ALA A 21 -11.31 4.46 20.54
C ALA A 21 -12.83 4.39 20.35
N PRO A 22 -13.63 4.89 21.31
CA PRO A 22 -15.08 5.05 21.15
C PRO A 22 -15.38 6.10 20.06
N ASP A 23 -16.54 6.02 19.44
CA ASP A 23 -16.87 6.79 18.22
C ASP A 23 -16.67 8.31 18.38
N SER A 24 -17.05 8.86 19.55
CA SER A 24 -16.90 10.29 19.84
C SER A 24 -15.45 10.77 19.92
N ALA A 25 -14.53 9.91 20.39
CA ALA A 25 -13.10 10.18 20.43
C ALA A 25 -12.41 9.85 19.10
N ARG A 26 -12.85 8.79 18.42
CA ARG A 26 -12.33 8.34 17.13
C ARG A 26 -12.40 9.44 16.08
N ILE A 27 -13.55 10.10 15.97
CA ILE A 27 -13.72 11.21 15.03
C ILE A 27 -12.69 12.31 15.33
N LYS A 28 -12.58 12.77 16.58
CA LYS A 28 -11.61 13.81 16.96
C LYS A 28 -10.17 13.42 16.67
N MET A 29 -9.80 12.15 16.88
CA MET A 29 -8.49 11.63 16.53
C MET A 29 -8.25 11.67 15.02
N LEU A 30 -9.24 11.31 14.19
CA LEU A 30 -9.12 11.41 12.74
C LEU A 30 -8.91 12.86 12.28
N TRP A 31 -9.64 13.81 12.86
CA TRP A 31 -9.47 15.24 12.61
C TRP A 31 -8.06 15.75 12.91
N LEU A 32 -7.38 15.15 13.89
CA LEU A 32 -5.97 15.44 14.18
C LEU A 32 -5.02 14.71 13.23
N LEU A 33 -5.24 13.41 13.00
CA LEU A 33 -4.29 12.54 12.30
C LEU A 33 -4.27 12.76 10.80
N VAL A 34 -5.42 12.99 10.16
CA VAL A 34 -5.49 13.11 8.68
C VAL A 34 -4.57 14.23 8.15
N PRO A 35 -4.58 15.46 8.70
CA PRO A 35 -3.64 16.51 8.28
C PRO A 35 -2.16 16.13 8.49
N ILE A 36 -1.85 15.48 9.63
CA ILE A 36 -0.49 15.03 9.95
C ILE A 36 -0.03 13.99 8.93
N VAL A 37 -0.87 13.00 8.62
CA VAL A 37 -0.52 11.94 7.66
C VAL A 37 -0.37 12.51 6.25
N ILE A 38 -1.23 13.45 5.84
CA ILE A 38 -1.10 14.15 4.54
C ILE A 38 0.22 14.94 4.45
N SER A 39 0.74 15.46 5.56
CA SER A 39 2.03 16.19 5.58
C SER A 39 3.22 15.33 5.12
N TYR A 40 3.13 14.00 5.25
CA TYR A 40 4.16 13.07 4.78
C TYR A 40 4.09 12.75 3.29
N LEU A 41 3.01 13.16 2.61
CA LEU A 41 2.95 13.01 1.15
C LEU A 41 4.01 13.90 0.50
N ARG A 42 4.58 13.40 -0.60
CA ARG A 42 5.61 14.06 -1.42
C ARG A 42 5.15 14.00 -2.86
N GLU A 43 5.48 15.03 -3.63
CA GLU A 43 4.98 15.19 -5.00
C GLU A 43 6.13 15.30 -6.00
N GLY A 44 5.88 14.80 -7.22
CA GLY A 44 6.77 14.99 -8.37
C GLY A 44 8.25 14.68 -8.09
N ALA A 45 9.10 15.66 -8.40
CA ALA A 45 10.55 15.55 -8.25
C ALA A 45 11.01 15.39 -6.79
N GLU A 46 10.22 15.86 -5.82
CA GLU A 46 10.57 15.69 -4.39
C GLU A 46 10.52 14.23 -4.00
N LEU A 47 9.48 13.50 -4.39
CA LEU A 47 9.37 12.07 -4.12
C LEU A 47 10.48 11.27 -4.83
N GLN A 48 10.81 11.66 -6.07
CA GLN A 48 11.88 11.02 -6.84
C GLN A 48 13.27 11.25 -6.23
N ARG A 49 13.52 12.40 -5.60
CA ARG A 49 14.81 12.69 -4.94
C ARG A 49 14.82 12.29 -3.47
N ALA A 50 13.65 11.97 -2.91
CA ALA A 50 13.49 11.66 -1.50
C ALA A 50 14.34 10.43 -1.09
N PRO A 51 15.00 10.49 0.07
CA PRO A 51 15.66 9.32 0.65
C PRO A 51 14.70 8.14 0.86
N PRO A 52 15.21 6.89 0.94
CA PRO A 52 14.38 5.70 1.09
C PRO A 52 13.39 5.76 2.27
N HIS A 53 13.78 6.38 3.38
CA HIS A 53 12.93 6.51 4.56
C HIS A 53 11.73 7.44 4.34
N VAL A 54 11.92 8.53 3.59
CA VAL A 54 10.85 9.47 3.25
C VAL A 54 9.88 8.82 2.26
N ARG A 55 10.40 8.07 1.29
CA ARG A 55 9.56 7.29 0.35
C ARG A 55 8.73 6.23 1.08
N ALA A 56 9.33 5.49 2.01
CA ALA A 56 8.60 4.52 2.82
C ALA A 56 7.47 5.17 3.63
N LEU A 57 7.73 6.35 4.21
CA LEU A 57 6.72 7.10 4.95
C LEU A 57 5.60 7.64 4.03
N HIS A 58 5.95 8.07 2.81
CA HIS A 58 4.97 8.47 1.79
C HIS A 58 4.03 7.31 1.42
N GLU A 59 4.59 6.14 1.08
CA GLU A 59 3.82 4.94 0.72
C GLU A 59 2.89 4.52 1.85
N PHE A 60 3.42 4.50 3.07
CA PHE A 60 2.64 4.18 4.26
C PHE A 60 1.49 5.18 4.46
N ALA A 61 1.76 6.49 4.39
CA ALA A 61 0.75 7.53 4.55
C ALA A 61 -0.37 7.39 3.51
N LEU A 62 0.00 7.16 2.25
CA LEU A 62 -0.96 6.99 1.17
C LEU A 62 -1.81 5.71 1.35
N HIS A 63 -1.20 4.61 1.79
CA HIS A 63 -1.92 3.38 2.12
C HIS A 63 -2.91 3.58 3.28
N TRP A 64 -2.49 4.27 4.34
CA TRP A 64 -3.38 4.55 5.47
C TRP A 64 -4.55 5.46 5.08
N LEU A 65 -4.29 6.56 4.35
CA LEU A 65 -5.32 7.49 3.90
C LEU A 65 -6.35 6.81 2.97
N THR A 66 -5.90 5.94 2.07
CA THR A 66 -6.78 5.18 1.16
C THR A 66 -7.61 4.13 1.90
N LYS A 67 -7.11 3.56 3.00
CA LYS A 67 -7.84 2.64 3.88
C LYS A 67 -8.86 3.37 4.76
N VAL A 68 -8.52 4.55 5.29
CA VAL A 68 -9.34 5.31 6.25
C VAL A 68 -10.42 6.13 5.57
N GLY A 69 -10.15 6.73 4.40
CA GLY A 69 -11.11 7.58 3.69
C GLY A 69 -12.49 6.95 3.50
N PRO A 70 -12.60 5.71 2.97
CA PRO A 70 -13.88 5.03 2.80
C PRO A 70 -14.62 4.67 4.09
N LYS A 71 -13.91 4.57 5.24
CA LYS A 71 -14.53 4.26 6.54
C LYS A 71 -15.25 5.46 7.15
N HIS A 72 -14.80 6.68 6.83
CA HIS A 72 -15.31 7.93 7.42
C HIS A 72 -15.55 8.98 6.32
N PRO A 73 -16.41 8.69 5.33
CA PRO A 73 -16.49 9.49 4.11
C PRO A 73 -16.98 10.93 4.35
N GLN A 74 -17.87 11.15 5.33
CA GLN A 74 -18.42 12.49 5.60
C GLN A 74 -17.38 13.41 6.23
N GLU A 75 -16.64 12.89 7.19
CA GLU A 75 -15.57 13.56 7.92
C GLU A 75 -14.42 13.87 6.98
N PHE A 76 -13.99 12.88 6.20
CA PHE A 76 -12.94 13.06 5.19
C PHE A 76 -13.34 14.11 4.16
N LYS A 77 -14.58 14.06 3.64
CA LYS A 77 -15.10 15.06 2.70
C LYS A 77 -15.10 16.45 3.32
N THR A 78 -15.54 16.59 4.56
CA THR A 78 -15.57 17.87 5.27
C THR A 78 -14.15 18.44 5.42
N MET A 79 -13.17 17.63 5.84
CA MET A 79 -11.77 18.07 5.93
C MET A 79 -11.22 18.53 4.58
N MET A 80 -11.50 17.80 3.49
CA MET A 80 -11.06 18.16 2.15
C MET A 80 -11.76 19.41 1.60
N GLN A 81 -12.98 19.72 2.06
CA GLN A 81 -13.69 20.95 1.70
C GLN A 81 -13.14 22.16 2.47
N GLN A 82 -12.71 21.97 3.72
CA GLN A 82 -12.15 23.04 4.55
C GLN A 82 -10.72 23.42 4.16
N SER A 83 -9.95 22.53 3.53
CA SER A 83 -8.60 22.81 3.05
C SER A 83 -8.37 22.31 1.63
N SER A 84 -8.34 23.25 0.68
CA SER A 84 -7.98 22.98 -0.71
C SER A 84 -6.55 22.48 -0.86
N GLU A 85 -5.64 22.91 0.01
CA GLU A 85 -4.25 22.44 0.06
C GLU A 85 -4.18 20.94 0.39
N LEU A 86 -4.81 20.52 1.50
CA LEU A 86 -4.83 19.11 1.90
C LEU A 86 -5.46 18.24 0.82
N ARG A 87 -6.56 18.72 0.23
CA ARG A 87 -7.24 18.04 -0.88
C ARG A 87 -6.34 17.87 -2.09
N ASN A 88 -5.73 18.96 -2.56
CA ASN A 88 -4.88 18.93 -3.76
C ASN A 88 -3.68 18.01 -3.55
N LYS A 89 -3.06 18.05 -2.37
CA LYS A 89 -1.91 17.20 -2.02
C LYS A 89 -2.26 15.71 -2.03
N LEU A 90 -3.40 15.34 -1.46
CA LEU A 90 -3.89 13.97 -1.51
C LEU A 90 -4.22 13.53 -2.94
N GLU A 91 -4.95 14.36 -3.70
CA GLU A 91 -5.30 14.06 -5.09
C GLU A 91 -4.06 13.87 -5.97
N ASN A 92 -3.04 14.71 -5.82
CA ASN A 92 -1.79 14.61 -6.57
C ASN A 92 -1.03 13.32 -6.23
N ALA A 93 -0.93 12.97 -4.95
CA ALA A 93 -0.32 11.72 -4.51
C ALA A 93 -1.07 10.49 -5.06
N LEU A 94 -2.40 10.50 -5.05
CA LEU A 94 -3.22 9.42 -5.60
C LEU A 94 -3.04 9.27 -7.12
N LYS A 95 -3.02 10.38 -7.86
CA LYS A 95 -2.79 10.38 -9.31
C LYS A 95 -1.42 9.81 -9.65
N ALA A 96 -0.38 10.23 -8.93
CA ALA A 96 0.98 9.72 -9.10
C ALA A 96 1.10 8.21 -8.80
N ASN A 97 0.42 7.74 -7.75
CA ASN A 97 0.40 6.32 -7.40
C ASN A 97 -0.32 5.47 -8.47
N GLN A 98 -1.44 5.94 -9.03
CA GLN A 98 -2.12 5.27 -10.13
C GLN A 98 -1.25 5.18 -11.40
N ALA A 99 -0.52 6.25 -11.74
CA ALA A 99 0.39 6.25 -12.88
C ALA A 99 1.55 5.24 -12.70
N SER A 100 2.08 5.16 -11.48
CA SER A 100 3.14 4.21 -11.11
C SER A 100 2.65 2.76 -11.14
N ALA A 101 1.46 2.49 -10.62
CA ALA A 101 0.85 1.16 -10.62
C ALA A 101 0.52 0.65 -12.04
N ARG A 102 0.17 1.54 -12.97
CA ARG A 102 -0.04 1.19 -14.39
C ARG A 102 1.27 0.87 -15.11
N SER A 103 2.34 1.61 -14.80
CA SER A 103 3.66 1.43 -15.40
C SER A 103 4.39 0.18 -14.87
N GLY A 104 4.18 -0.19 -13.60
CA GLY A 104 4.73 -1.43 -13.03
C GLY A 104 4.11 -2.71 -13.61
N ARG A 105 2.86 -2.65 -14.08
CA ARG A 105 2.17 -3.78 -14.72
C ARG A 105 2.67 -4.08 -16.14
N SER A 106 3.28 -3.11 -16.84
CA SER A 106 3.89 -3.35 -18.16
C SER A 106 5.33 -3.89 -18.07
N ALA A 107 5.98 -3.80 -16.91
CA ALA A 107 7.35 -4.29 -16.71
C ALA A 107 7.43 -5.76 -16.25
N GLN A 108 6.31 -6.38 -15.84
CA GLN A 108 6.26 -7.79 -15.43
C GLN A 108 6.01 -8.79 -16.57
N SER A 109 5.99 -8.35 -17.82
CA SER A 109 5.88 -9.23 -19.00
C SER A 109 7.20 -9.39 -19.77
N GLN A 110 8.36 -9.32 -19.11
CA GLN A 110 9.64 -9.74 -19.68
C GLN A 110 10.04 -11.13 -19.16
N ARG A 111 9.57 -12.14 -19.91
CA ARG A 111 10.06 -13.52 -20.15
C ARG A 111 11.02 -14.17 -19.13
N PRO A 112 10.78 -15.44 -18.75
CA PRO A 112 11.83 -16.45 -18.83
C PRO A 112 12.00 -16.88 -20.29
N LEU A 113 13.14 -16.52 -20.87
CA LEU A 113 13.67 -17.15 -22.08
C LEU A 113 14.12 -18.57 -21.69
N PHE A 114 13.22 -19.54 -21.75
CA PHE A 114 13.57 -20.95 -21.87
C PHE A 114 12.52 -21.66 -22.71
N ASP A 115 12.81 -21.73 -24.01
CA ASP A 115 12.40 -22.83 -24.85
C ASP A 115 12.84 -24.15 -24.20
N ALA A 116 11.88 -24.92 -23.69
CA ALA A 116 11.93 -26.37 -23.74
C ALA A 116 10.51 -26.91 -23.54
N LYS A 117 10.01 -27.57 -24.58
CA LYS A 117 8.76 -28.35 -24.61
C LYS A 117 8.56 -29.15 -23.31
N PRO A 118 7.34 -29.27 -22.77
CA PRO A 118 7.10 -30.23 -21.70
C PRO A 118 7.31 -31.65 -22.25
N ALA A 119 8.40 -32.28 -21.82
CA ALA A 119 8.54 -33.72 -21.95
C ALA A 119 7.41 -34.37 -21.14
N LYS A 120 6.60 -35.18 -21.83
CA LYS A 120 5.51 -35.98 -21.28
C LYS A 120 6.02 -36.74 -20.03
N PRO A 121 5.44 -36.57 -18.83
CA PRO A 121 5.78 -37.43 -17.71
C PRO A 121 5.14 -38.80 -17.95
N THR A 122 5.90 -39.71 -18.54
CA THR A 122 5.51 -41.12 -18.64
C THR A 122 5.94 -41.81 -17.34
N ILE A 123 5.06 -41.82 -16.35
CA ILE A 123 5.19 -42.75 -15.23
C ILE A 123 4.66 -44.10 -15.74
N GLN A 124 5.57 -45.04 -15.99
CA GLN A 124 5.22 -46.45 -16.20
C GLN A 124 5.34 -47.18 -14.87
N LEU A 125 4.20 -47.53 -14.29
CA LEU A 125 4.14 -48.43 -13.14
C LEU A 125 4.42 -49.85 -13.64
N LYS A 126 5.64 -50.35 -13.46
CA LYS A 126 5.96 -51.76 -13.68
C LYS A 126 5.73 -52.51 -12.37
N THR A 127 4.50 -52.93 -12.16
CA THR A 127 4.18 -53.99 -11.18
C THR A 127 3.79 -55.22 -11.97
N ASP A 128 4.68 -56.20 -11.94
CA ASP A 128 4.46 -57.55 -12.44
C ASP A 128 3.88 -58.38 -11.28
N PHE A 129 2.77 -59.06 -11.51
CA PHE A 129 2.09 -59.91 -10.52
C PHE A 129 2.24 -61.41 -10.82
N SER A 130 3.20 -61.79 -11.67
CA SER A 130 3.36 -63.18 -12.13
C SER A 130 3.79 -64.17 -11.04
N ASP A 131 4.08 -63.73 -9.83
CA ASP A 131 4.49 -64.59 -8.69
C ASP A 131 3.48 -64.65 -7.52
N PHE A 132 2.26 -64.15 -7.68
CA PHE A 132 1.20 -64.39 -6.68
C PHE A 132 0.46 -65.70 -6.99
N ARG A 133 0.93 -66.81 -6.41
CA ARG A 133 0.21 -68.09 -6.26
C ARG A 133 -0.20 -68.33 -4.82
#